data_AF-A0A7K7UYL0-F1
#
_entry.id   AF-A0A7K7UYL0-F1
#
_cell.length_a   1.000
_cell.length_b   1.000
_cell.length_c   1.000
_cell.angle_alpha   90.00
_cell.angle_beta   90.00
_cell.angle_gamma   90.00
#
_symmetry.space_group_name_H-M   'P 1'
#
loop_
_entity.id
_entity.type
_entity.pdbx_description
1 polymer ?
#
loop_
_entity_poly.entity_id
_entity_poly.type
_entity_poly.pdbx_seq_one_letter_code
_entity_poly.pdbx_strand_id
1 'polypeptide(L)'
;LPSVSQRELDAWIARNLEPSTAFSKQVKETVKKICDFLKEQCFETISVHKTVKGGSTGKGTALKNNSDADVVVFLSCFSSYQDQKEGRAEILNHIERMLEHCKNTQTFSVTISKPRRKGRFGASARSLSLTLQSVLCSESVEVDVLPAYDALGQVTRDTLPPPDVYVRLLAARGDLGEFSPCFTELQKKFVKRCPAKLKNLLRLVKYWYKEVLKPRSCSANLPPKYALELLTVYAWEQGTEASEDFSTAAGFRTVLELLCQHQQILVYWEKYYSLQHPEVGAFVRNLLLRSSRPAILDPADPTGILGQRADWAAVAREASRCRSLPCVATAHPWNVQPARPITVTIKRLTGHRLTMSVSLDTTILDLKKRIREQWDIPLYQQSLGQQEQGQTPQTLQDNETLAAYGFFCSTTLMLLQTEEMEVLVKENARTIPYTVRPTDTVRQLKQKIYEKQRVHVDQQQLMFDSKELEDQHTLAHYGIQSKSTIYLLLRLRGGTGF
;
A
#
# COMPACT_ATOMS: atom_id res chain seq x y z
N LEU A 1 8.24 10.12 28.30
CA LEU A 1 6.84 9.71 27.98
C LEU A 1 6.03 9.25 29.20
N PRO A 2 6.55 8.40 30.12
CA PRO A 2 5.73 7.84 31.20
C PRO A 2 5.04 8.85 32.13
N SER A 3 5.58 10.06 32.27
CA SER A 3 5.05 11.14 33.12
C SER A 3 4.43 12.30 32.34
N VAL A 4 4.42 12.26 30.99
CA VAL A 4 3.98 13.39 30.17
C VAL A 4 2.48 13.30 29.99
N SER A 5 1.74 14.34 30.37
CA SER A 5 0.30 14.40 30.14
C SER A 5 -0.03 14.71 28.68
N GLN A 6 -1.28 14.46 28.27
CA GLN A 6 -1.76 14.78 26.93
C GLN A 6 -1.57 16.27 26.56
N ARG A 7 -1.78 17.19 27.52
CA ARG A 7 -1.69 18.65 27.29
C ARG A 7 -0.24 19.14 27.14
N GLU A 8 0.71 18.44 27.75
CA GLU A 8 2.13 18.83 27.73
C GLU A 8 2.90 18.22 26.56
N LEU A 9 2.29 17.31 25.79
CA LEU A 9 2.97 16.51 24.79
C LEU A 9 3.68 17.37 23.73
N ASP A 10 2.99 18.38 23.17
CA ASP A 10 3.57 19.25 22.15
C ASP A 10 4.75 20.09 22.70
N ALA A 11 4.58 20.66 23.90
CA ALA A 11 5.65 21.38 24.59
C ALA A 11 6.83 20.46 24.95
N TRP A 12 6.55 19.19 25.27
CA TRP A 12 7.58 18.20 25.53
C TRP A 12 8.35 17.84 24.24
N ILE A 13 7.67 17.68 23.11
CA ILE A 13 8.30 17.42 21.81
C ILE A 13 9.24 18.56 21.44
N ALA A 14 8.76 19.80 21.50
CA ALA A 14 9.58 20.98 21.15
C ALA A 14 10.84 21.08 22.00
N ARG A 15 10.75 20.80 23.31
CA ARG A 15 11.91 20.90 24.23
C ARG A 15 12.89 19.74 24.13
N ASN A 16 12.41 18.52 23.86
CA ASN A 16 13.21 17.30 24.04
C ASN A 16 13.59 16.61 22.72
N LEU A 17 12.77 16.74 21.68
CA LEU A 17 12.96 16.01 20.44
C LEU A 17 13.55 16.86 19.32
N GLU A 18 13.33 18.17 19.32
CA GLU A 18 13.90 19.04 18.28
C GLU A 18 15.42 19.20 18.46
N PRO A 19 16.21 19.03 17.39
CA PRO A 19 17.65 19.20 17.46
C PRO A 19 18.03 20.66 17.66
N SER A 20 19.16 20.90 18.34
CA SER A 20 19.60 22.27 18.53
C SER A 20 19.92 22.93 17.19
N THR A 21 19.58 24.22 17.07
CA THR A 21 19.84 24.99 15.84
C THR A 21 21.34 25.07 15.56
N ALA A 22 22.16 25.18 16.61
CA ALA A 22 23.62 25.21 16.51
C ALA A 22 24.20 23.89 15.97
N PHE A 23 23.85 22.75 16.58
CA PHE A 23 24.33 21.45 16.12
C PHE A 23 23.81 21.13 14.71
N SER A 24 22.55 21.45 14.41
CA SER A 24 21.98 21.30 13.07
C SER A 24 22.75 22.09 12.00
N LYS A 25 23.27 23.27 12.35
CA LYS A 25 24.12 24.08 11.46
C LYS A 25 25.49 23.42 11.26
N GLN A 26 26.14 22.99 12.34
CA GLN A 26 27.43 22.29 12.29
C GLN A 26 27.37 21.01 11.44
N VAL A 27 26.31 20.22 11.59
CA VAL A 27 26.08 19.02 10.79
C VAL A 27 25.89 19.37 9.31
N LYS A 28 25.09 20.41 9.00
CA LYS A 28 24.88 20.85 7.61
C LYS A 28 26.18 21.28 6.92
N GLU A 29 27.02 22.03 7.65
CA GLU A 29 28.33 22.50 7.19
C GLU A 29 29.31 21.33 7.02
N THR A 30 29.40 20.43 8.00
CA THR A 30 30.25 19.24 7.94
C THR A 30 29.87 18.32 6.78
N VAL A 31 28.57 18.02 6.63
CA VAL A 31 28.07 17.21 5.51
C VAL A 31 28.31 17.94 4.17
N LYS A 32 28.23 19.27 4.14
CA LYS A 32 28.58 20.03 2.92
C LYS A 32 30.06 19.88 2.58
N LYS A 33 30.97 20.03 3.54
CA LYS A 33 32.42 19.81 3.34
C LYS A 33 32.72 18.41 2.82
N ILE A 34 32.09 17.38 3.42
CA ILE A 34 32.22 15.99 2.94
C ILE A 34 31.69 15.86 1.51
N CYS A 35 30.52 16.41 1.19
CA CYS A 35 29.97 16.39 -0.17
C CYS A 35 30.89 17.09 -1.18
N ASP A 36 31.43 18.25 -0.84
CA ASP A 36 32.28 19.05 -1.72
C ASP A 36 33.62 18.32 -1.95
N PHE A 37 34.22 17.77 -0.89
CA PHE A 37 35.40 16.90 -0.99
C PHE A 37 35.15 15.67 -1.86
N LEU A 38 33.99 15.02 -1.70
CA LEU A 38 33.63 13.86 -2.51
C LEU A 38 33.45 14.21 -4.00
N LYS A 39 33.06 15.44 -4.33
CA LYS A 39 32.93 15.90 -5.71
C LYS A 39 34.27 16.26 -6.35
N GLU A 40 35.16 16.88 -5.57
CA GLU A 40 36.38 17.49 -6.09
C GLU A 40 37.59 16.54 -6.07
N GLN A 41 37.69 15.65 -5.06
CA GLN A 41 38.92 14.89 -4.80
C GLN A 41 38.72 13.39 -4.65
N CYS A 42 37.48 12.89 -4.66
CA CYS A 42 37.23 11.47 -4.42
C CYS A 42 37.47 10.59 -5.63
N PHE A 43 37.56 11.11 -6.85
CA PHE A 43 37.68 10.26 -8.02
C PHE A 43 38.47 10.97 -9.11
N GLU A 44 39.50 10.32 -9.65
CA GLU A 44 40.29 10.86 -10.77
C GLU A 44 39.52 10.79 -12.10
N THR A 45 38.68 9.76 -12.28
CA THR A 45 37.97 9.48 -13.54
C THR A 45 36.44 9.44 -13.40
N ILE A 46 35.91 9.30 -12.18
CA ILE A 46 34.46 9.19 -11.93
C ILE A 46 33.93 10.55 -11.51
N SER A 47 32.96 11.09 -12.22
CA SER A 47 32.33 12.35 -11.81
C SER A 47 31.14 12.12 -10.88
N VAL A 48 30.97 13.00 -9.90
CA VAL A 48 29.78 13.02 -9.04
C VAL A 48 28.74 13.93 -9.69
N HIS A 49 27.68 13.35 -10.26
CA HIS A 49 26.60 14.11 -10.91
C HIS A 49 25.91 15.05 -9.90
N LYS A 50 25.55 14.51 -8.73
CA LYS A 50 24.89 15.27 -7.66
C LYS A 50 25.00 14.54 -6.32
N THR A 51 24.78 15.29 -5.25
CA THR A 51 24.74 14.78 -3.87
C THR A 51 23.43 15.18 -3.22
N VAL A 52 22.68 14.21 -2.69
CA VAL A 52 21.37 14.43 -2.08
C VAL A 52 21.42 14.12 -0.60
N LYS A 53 21.01 15.10 0.21
CA LYS A 53 20.82 14.94 1.66
C LYS A 53 19.42 14.38 1.93
N GLY A 54 19.35 13.08 2.22
CA GLY A 54 18.18 12.30 2.62
C GLY A 54 18.12 12.09 4.15
N GLY A 55 17.56 10.96 4.57
CA GLY A 55 17.37 10.62 5.99
C GLY A 55 16.47 11.60 6.74
N SER A 56 16.44 11.46 8.06
CA SER A 56 15.62 12.33 8.91
C SER A 56 16.03 13.81 8.85
N THR A 57 17.33 14.10 8.70
CA THR A 57 17.83 15.47 8.52
C THR A 57 17.38 16.09 7.20
N GLY A 58 17.40 15.33 6.10
CA GLY A 58 16.95 15.79 4.79
C GLY A 58 15.43 15.99 4.71
N LYS A 59 14.67 15.12 5.37
CA LYS A 59 13.20 15.16 5.44
C LYS A 59 12.66 16.25 6.39
N GLY A 60 13.49 16.72 7.33
CA GLY A 60 13.09 17.70 8.35
C GLY A 60 12.40 17.06 9.56
N THR A 61 12.74 15.81 9.86
CA THR A 61 12.22 14.99 10.98
C THR A 61 13.34 14.50 11.90
N ALA A 62 14.48 15.20 11.88
CA ALA A 62 15.60 14.93 12.79
C ALA A 62 15.17 15.07 14.26
N LEU A 63 15.72 14.17 15.08
CA LEU A 63 15.68 14.20 16.54
C LEU A 63 16.94 14.87 17.10
N LYS A 64 16.85 15.35 18.34
CA LYS A 64 17.98 15.91 19.10
C LYS A 64 19.16 14.94 19.22
N ASN A 65 18.87 13.71 19.65
CA ASN A 65 19.85 12.63 19.74
C ASN A 65 19.40 11.45 18.88
N ASN A 66 20.36 10.61 18.49
CA ASN A 66 20.11 9.41 17.68
C ASN A 66 19.41 9.76 16.37
N SER A 67 19.80 10.87 15.73
CA SER A 67 19.35 11.22 14.38
C SER A 67 20.10 10.47 13.32
N ASP A 68 19.51 10.46 12.12
CA ASP A 68 20.12 9.90 10.93
C ASP A 68 20.06 10.90 9.77
N ALA A 69 21.14 10.97 9.01
CA ALA A 69 21.23 11.70 7.76
C ALA A 69 21.75 10.75 6.69
N ASP A 70 21.11 10.75 5.53
CA ASP A 70 21.59 9.98 4.39
C ASP A 70 22.26 10.96 3.41
N VAL A 71 23.45 10.63 2.94
CA VAL A 71 24.17 11.33 1.88
C VAL A 71 24.24 10.40 0.69
N VAL A 72 23.34 10.61 -0.26
CA VAL A 72 23.33 9.84 -1.50
C VAL A 72 24.22 10.53 -2.51
N VAL A 73 25.21 9.80 -3.01
CA VAL A 73 26.20 10.26 -3.97
C VAL A 73 25.88 9.60 -5.31
N PHE A 74 25.46 10.40 -6.28
CA PHE A 74 25.13 9.93 -7.62
C PHE A 74 26.37 9.98 -8.51
N LEU A 75 26.77 8.82 -9.04
CA LEU A 75 28.06 8.64 -9.69
C LEU A 75 27.90 8.36 -11.19
N SER A 76 28.80 8.92 -12.00
CA SER A 76 28.81 8.73 -13.46
C SER A 76 29.23 7.34 -13.91
N CYS A 77 29.88 6.56 -13.04
CA CYS A 77 30.29 5.19 -13.35
C CYS A 77 29.10 4.21 -13.41
N PHE A 78 27.94 4.58 -12.85
CA PHE A 78 26.75 3.75 -12.95
C PHE A 78 25.88 4.24 -14.10
N SER A 79 25.70 3.41 -15.13
CA SER A 79 24.82 3.70 -16.26
C SER A 79 23.46 3.01 -16.13
N SER A 80 23.37 1.98 -15.28
CA SER A 80 22.16 1.23 -14.99
C SER A 80 22.02 0.85 -13.51
N TYR A 81 20.84 0.37 -13.12
CA TYR A 81 20.62 -0.25 -11.81
C TYR A 81 21.54 -1.46 -11.58
N GLN A 82 21.77 -2.26 -12.63
CA GLN A 82 22.61 -3.46 -12.54
C GLN A 82 24.08 -3.09 -12.27
N ASP A 83 24.59 -2.08 -12.97
CA ASP A 83 25.95 -1.56 -12.78
C ASP A 83 26.16 -1.10 -11.34
N GLN A 84 25.16 -0.43 -10.75
CA GLN A 84 25.21 -0.06 -9.34
C GLN A 84 25.30 -1.30 -8.45
N LYS A 85 24.50 -2.33 -8.70
CA LYS A 85 24.52 -3.54 -7.86
C LYS A 85 25.88 -4.25 -7.90
N GLU A 86 26.48 -4.34 -9.07
CA GLU A 86 27.75 -5.03 -9.31
C GLU A 86 28.95 -4.20 -8.83
N GLY A 87 29.03 -2.92 -9.22
CA GLY A 87 30.16 -2.03 -8.91
C GLY A 87 30.13 -1.40 -7.51
N ARG A 88 29.02 -1.48 -6.76
CA ARG A 88 28.89 -0.81 -5.45
C ARG A 88 29.98 -1.18 -4.46
N ALA A 89 30.39 -2.45 -4.39
CA ALA A 89 31.37 -2.87 -3.39
C ALA A 89 32.73 -2.18 -3.57
N GLU A 90 33.19 -2.06 -4.81
CA GLU A 90 34.44 -1.38 -5.16
C GLU A 90 34.36 0.11 -4.89
N ILE A 91 33.25 0.74 -5.28
CA ILE A 91 33.00 2.15 -5.01
C ILE A 91 32.96 2.44 -3.50
N LEU A 92 32.35 1.58 -2.70
CA LEU A 92 32.37 1.72 -1.23
C LEU A 92 33.79 1.58 -0.68
N ASN A 93 34.62 0.64 -1.18
CA ASN A 93 36.03 0.55 -0.78
C ASN A 93 36.79 1.86 -1.07
N HIS A 94 36.47 2.52 -2.17
CA HIS A 94 37.10 3.78 -2.56
C HIS A 94 36.62 4.93 -1.68
N ILE A 95 35.31 5.11 -1.52
CA ILE A 95 34.71 6.14 -0.66
C ILE A 95 35.20 6.00 0.78
N GLU A 96 35.34 4.78 1.32
CA GLU A 96 35.85 4.54 2.68
C GLU A 96 37.27 5.10 2.88
N ARG A 97 38.18 4.84 1.93
CA ARG A 97 39.54 5.39 1.96
C ARG A 97 39.54 6.91 1.87
N MET A 98 38.71 7.47 0.99
CA MET A 98 38.60 8.91 0.78
C MET A 98 37.99 9.63 1.99
N LEU A 99 37.02 9.02 2.67
CA LEU A 99 36.46 9.58 3.91
C LEU A 99 37.49 9.61 5.04
N GLU A 100 38.32 8.56 5.19
CA GLU A 100 39.40 8.58 6.18
C GLU A 100 40.47 9.63 5.81
N HIS A 101 40.80 9.78 4.53
CA HIS A 101 41.70 10.83 4.07
C HIS A 101 41.13 12.24 4.36
N CYS A 102 39.86 12.48 4.02
CA CYS A 102 39.15 13.74 4.30
C CYS A 102 39.18 14.09 5.79
N LYS A 103 38.94 13.09 6.65
CA LYS A 103 38.98 13.23 8.10
C LYS A 103 40.36 13.64 8.61
N ASN A 104 41.43 13.18 7.97
CA ASN A 104 42.81 13.47 8.37
C ASN A 104 43.36 14.78 7.77
N THR A 105 42.83 15.25 6.63
CA THR A 105 43.33 16.47 5.97
C THR A 105 42.51 17.72 6.26
N GLN A 106 41.22 17.59 6.58
CA GLN A 106 40.35 18.73 6.82
C GLN A 106 40.07 18.98 8.30
N THR A 107 39.72 20.23 8.62
CA THR A 107 39.26 20.63 9.95
C THR A 107 37.74 20.65 10.02
N PHE A 108 37.21 19.97 11.05
CA PHE A 108 35.79 19.86 11.32
C PHE A 108 35.45 20.44 12.69
N SER A 109 34.25 21.01 12.81
CA SER A 109 33.72 21.53 14.09
C SER A 109 33.09 20.43 14.96
N VAL A 110 33.12 19.18 14.49
CA VAL A 110 32.51 18.00 15.11
C VAL A 110 33.51 16.84 15.09
N THR A 111 33.38 15.93 16.03
CA THR A 111 34.14 14.68 16.05
C THR A 111 33.52 13.70 15.05
N ILE A 112 34.35 13.09 14.20
CA ILE A 112 33.92 12.13 13.18
C ILE A 112 34.43 10.74 13.54
N SER A 113 33.52 9.77 13.68
CA SER A 113 33.90 8.38 13.93
C SER A 113 34.54 7.73 12.70
N LYS A 114 35.25 6.61 12.89
CA LYS A 114 35.70 5.78 11.77
C LYS A 114 34.48 5.28 10.95
N PRO A 115 34.55 5.28 9.60
CA PRO A 115 33.50 4.70 8.76
C PRO A 115 33.27 3.22 9.07
N ARG A 116 32.02 2.78 9.01
CA ARG A 116 31.60 1.39 9.23
C ARG A 116 30.68 0.95 8.11
N ARG A 117 30.90 -0.24 7.57
CA ARG A 117 30.01 -0.80 6.54
C ARG A 117 28.69 -1.24 7.14
N LYS A 118 27.60 -0.90 6.45
CA LYS A 118 26.23 -1.27 6.84
C LYS A 118 25.57 -2.04 5.71
N GLY A 119 25.03 -3.20 6.06
CA GLY A 119 24.39 -4.13 5.13
C GLY A 119 23.59 -5.18 5.90
N ARG A 120 22.77 -5.96 5.19
CA ARG A 120 22.16 -7.15 5.79
C ARG A 120 23.24 -8.21 5.98
N PHE A 121 23.10 -9.00 7.04
CA PHE A 121 23.94 -10.15 7.28
C PHE A 121 23.90 -11.08 6.05
N GLY A 122 25.06 -11.39 5.48
CA GLY A 122 25.18 -12.22 4.26
C GLY A 122 24.98 -11.48 2.92
N ALA A 123 24.76 -10.17 2.90
CA ALA A 123 24.63 -9.36 1.68
C ALA A 123 25.76 -8.33 1.55
N SER A 124 26.03 -7.87 0.32
CA SER A 124 27.00 -6.78 0.11
C SER A 124 26.55 -5.50 0.82
N ALA A 125 27.50 -4.81 1.44
CA ALA A 125 27.23 -3.55 2.12
C ALA A 125 26.59 -2.55 1.16
N ARG A 126 25.56 -1.85 1.64
CA ARG A 126 24.83 -0.86 0.83
C ARG A 126 25.27 0.57 1.12
N SER A 127 25.85 0.81 2.29
CA SER A 127 26.28 2.14 2.73
C SER A 127 27.50 2.08 3.67
N LEU A 128 28.14 3.24 3.82
CA LEU A 128 29.13 3.52 4.86
C LEU A 128 28.52 4.46 5.90
N SER A 129 28.49 4.03 7.16
CA SER A 129 27.97 4.80 8.29
C SER A 129 29.11 5.45 9.07
N LEU A 130 28.96 6.72 9.42
CA LEU A 130 29.86 7.46 10.31
C LEU A 130 29.04 8.31 11.29
N THR A 131 29.52 8.47 12.51
CA THR A 131 28.86 9.29 13.53
C THR A 131 29.55 10.65 13.62
N LEU A 132 28.76 11.72 13.48
CA LEU A 132 29.17 13.09 13.78
C LEU A 132 28.70 13.43 15.19
N GLN A 133 29.61 13.82 16.06
CA GLN A 133 29.32 14.17 17.45
C GLN A 133 29.77 15.60 17.75
N SER A 134 28.91 16.36 18.41
CA SER A 134 29.27 17.71 18.87
C SER A 134 30.39 17.64 19.90
N VAL A 135 31.30 18.62 19.84
CA VAL A 135 32.34 18.80 20.87
C VAL A 135 31.83 19.60 22.07
N LEU A 136 30.72 20.34 21.92
CA LEU A 136 30.16 21.24 22.93
C LEU A 136 28.99 20.61 23.71
N CYS A 137 28.32 19.62 23.12
CA CYS A 137 27.15 18.99 23.71
C CYS A 137 27.14 17.49 23.44
N SER A 138 26.26 16.76 24.11
CA SER A 138 26.10 15.31 23.92
C SER A 138 25.35 14.93 22.62
N GLU A 139 25.07 15.88 21.73
CA GLU A 139 24.33 15.62 20.50
C GLU A 139 25.19 14.88 19.46
N SER A 140 24.56 13.89 18.80
CA SER A 140 25.19 13.11 17.74
C SER A 140 24.21 12.74 16.63
N VAL A 141 24.74 12.57 15.42
CA VAL A 141 24.00 12.14 14.23
C VAL A 141 24.78 11.06 13.49
N GLU A 142 24.08 9.98 13.14
CA GLU A 142 24.60 8.94 12.24
C GLU A 142 24.42 9.41 10.80
N VAL A 143 25.49 9.39 10.01
CA VAL A 143 25.49 9.77 8.60
C VAL A 143 25.79 8.53 7.76
N ASP A 144 24.83 8.10 6.97
CA ASP A 144 24.96 7.00 6.02
C ASP A 144 25.32 7.58 4.63
N VAL A 145 26.46 7.19 4.06
CA VAL A 145 26.89 7.56 2.71
C VAL A 145 26.55 6.42 1.74
N LEU A 146 25.75 6.72 0.71
CA LEU A 146 25.20 5.73 -0.21
C LEU A 146 25.55 6.08 -1.67
N PRO A 147 26.36 5.28 -2.38
CA PRO A 147 26.55 5.44 -3.81
C PRO A 147 25.30 4.94 -4.57
N ALA A 148 24.84 5.71 -5.56
CA ALA A 148 23.63 5.40 -6.31
C ALA A 148 23.72 5.77 -7.79
N TYR A 149 22.96 5.05 -8.62
CA TYR A 149 22.69 5.37 -10.01
C TYR A 149 21.68 6.53 -10.10
N ASP A 150 21.96 7.51 -10.97
CA ASP A 150 21.05 8.64 -11.19
C ASP A 150 19.92 8.29 -12.15
N ALA A 151 18.97 7.49 -11.66
CA ALA A 151 17.85 7.06 -12.46
C ALA A 151 16.85 8.19 -12.80
N LEU A 152 16.83 9.25 -11.98
CA LEU A 152 15.86 10.35 -12.09
C LEU A 152 16.39 11.54 -12.90
N GLY A 153 17.71 11.67 -13.06
CA GLY A 153 18.32 12.85 -13.68
C GLY A 153 17.96 14.12 -12.89
N GLN A 154 17.61 15.19 -13.60
CA GLN A 154 17.24 16.45 -12.94
C GLN A 154 15.80 16.40 -12.39
N VAL A 155 15.66 16.29 -11.08
CA VAL A 155 14.34 16.30 -10.42
C VAL A 155 13.86 17.73 -10.23
N THR A 156 12.82 18.13 -10.96
CA THR A 156 12.16 19.44 -10.75
C THR A 156 11.01 19.34 -9.74
N ARG A 157 10.51 20.52 -9.32
CA ARG A 157 9.56 20.63 -8.21
C ARG A 157 8.19 20.02 -8.52
N ASP A 158 7.79 19.96 -9.79
CA ASP A 158 6.43 19.57 -10.19
C ASP A 158 6.37 18.41 -11.20
N THR A 159 7.50 17.96 -11.76
CA THR A 159 7.51 16.83 -12.68
C THR A 159 7.43 15.49 -11.95
N LEU A 160 6.56 14.61 -12.43
CA LEU A 160 6.54 13.20 -12.07
C LEU A 160 7.70 12.47 -12.78
N PRO A 161 8.28 11.42 -12.18
CA PRO A 161 9.24 10.59 -12.88
C PRO A 161 8.61 9.96 -14.12
N PRO A 162 9.32 9.90 -15.26
CA PRO A 162 8.81 9.17 -16.41
C PRO A 162 8.66 7.68 -16.07
N PRO A 163 7.57 7.01 -16.51
CA PRO A 163 7.32 5.60 -16.18
C PRO A 163 8.48 4.66 -16.54
N ASP A 164 9.24 4.99 -17.60
CA ASP A 164 10.41 4.23 -18.06
C ASP A 164 11.50 4.04 -16.99
N VAL A 165 11.58 4.97 -16.02
CA VAL A 165 12.49 4.82 -14.87
C VAL A 165 12.13 3.57 -14.08
N TYR A 166 10.83 3.39 -13.81
CA TYR A 166 10.32 2.24 -13.07
C TYR A 166 10.30 0.98 -13.93
N VAL A 167 10.03 1.08 -15.23
CA VAL A 167 10.12 -0.09 -16.14
C VAL A 167 11.55 -0.65 -16.15
N ARG A 168 12.57 0.21 -16.28
CA ARG A 168 13.99 -0.21 -16.18
C ARG A 168 14.34 -0.76 -14.80
N LEU A 169 13.77 -0.22 -13.73
CA LEU A 169 13.94 -0.76 -12.37
C LEU A 169 13.44 -2.22 -12.29
N LEU A 170 12.25 -2.49 -12.83
CA LEU A 170 11.67 -3.85 -12.83
C LEU A 170 12.48 -4.80 -13.72
N ALA A 171 12.97 -4.32 -14.86
CA ALA A 171 13.83 -5.08 -15.77
C ALA A 171 15.17 -5.49 -15.13
N ALA A 172 15.69 -4.70 -14.17
CA ALA A 172 16.94 -5.00 -13.48
C ALA A 172 16.87 -6.23 -12.54
N ARG A 173 15.67 -6.76 -12.25
CA ARG A 173 15.46 -7.97 -11.42
C ARG A 173 16.24 -7.96 -10.09
N GLY A 174 16.36 -6.79 -9.47
CA GLY A 174 16.98 -6.63 -8.16
C GLY A 174 16.13 -7.19 -7.02
N ASP A 175 16.72 -7.29 -5.83
CA ASP A 175 15.94 -7.58 -4.62
C ASP A 175 14.95 -6.43 -4.36
N LEU A 176 13.83 -6.74 -3.70
CA LEU A 176 12.82 -5.74 -3.34
C LEU A 176 13.43 -4.57 -2.56
N GLY A 177 13.32 -3.35 -3.10
CA GLY A 177 13.87 -2.13 -2.51
C GLY A 177 15.40 -2.01 -2.56
N GLU A 178 16.11 -2.84 -3.35
CA GLU A 178 17.58 -2.78 -3.53
C GLU A 178 18.05 -1.39 -3.95
N PHE A 179 17.29 -0.76 -4.84
CA PHE A 179 17.65 0.50 -5.49
C PHE A 179 16.96 1.74 -4.89
N SER A 180 16.34 1.60 -3.72
CA SER A 180 15.72 2.71 -2.99
C SER A 180 16.58 3.98 -2.86
N PRO A 181 17.93 3.93 -2.73
CA PRO A 181 18.75 5.14 -2.69
C PRO A 181 18.60 6.03 -3.94
N CYS A 182 18.35 5.44 -5.12
CA CYS A 182 18.13 6.18 -6.38
C CYS A 182 16.92 7.11 -6.31
N PHE A 183 15.95 6.80 -5.45
CA PHE A 183 14.69 7.52 -5.30
C PHE A 183 14.64 8.40 -4.03
N THR A 184 15.79 8.63 -3.39
CA THR A 184 15.87 9.40 -2.13
C THR A 184 15.31 10.81 -2.27
N GLU A 185 15.43 11.44 -3.44
CA GLU A 185 14.84 12.76 -3.70
C GLU A 185 13.31 12.74 -3.59
N LEU A 186 12.67 11.69 -4.10
CA LEU A 186 11.22 11.51 -4.05
C LEU A 186 10.73 11.15 -2.65
N GLN A 187 11.45 10.26 -1.94
CA GLN A 187 11.17 9.94 -0.53
C GLN A 187 11.27 11.19 0.34
N LYS A 188 12.30 12.02 0.12
CA LYS A 188 12.47 13.30 0.79
C LYS A 188 11.33 14.25 0.46
N LYS A 189 10.99 14.42 -0.82
CA LYS A 189 9.89 15.28 -1.28
C LYS A 189 8.56 14.86 -0.66
N PHE A 190 8.32 13.56 -0.51
CA PHE A 190 7.12 13.00 0.08
C PHE A 190 6.93 13.44 1.54
N VAL A 191 7.97 13.36 2.37
CA VAL A 191 7.89 13.74 3.80
C VAL A 191 8.05 15.25 4.00
N LYS A 192 8.84 15.93 3.16
CA LYS A 192 9.12 17.36 3.31
C LYS A 192 7.87 18.22 3.14
N ARG A 193 6.89 17.77 2.34
CA ARG A 193 5.59 18.44 2.14
C ARG A 193 4.71 18.48 3.39
N CYS A 194 4.95 17.60 4.36
CA CYS A 194 4.12 17.47 5.55
C CYS A 194 4.16 18.74 6.41
N PRO A 195 3.03 19.13 7.04
CA PRO A 195 2.97 20.27 7.97
C PRO A 195 3.91 20.12 9.16
N ALA A 196 4.24 21.24 9.81
CA ALA A 196 5.15 21.26 10.96
C ALA A 196 4.63 20.37 12.12
N LYS A 197 3.33 20.42 12.40
CA LYS A 197 2.68 19.60 13.44
C LYS A 197 2.80 18.10 13.15
N LEU A 198 2.65 17.69 11.88
CA LEU A 198 2.88 16.29 11.47
C LEU A 198 4.35 15.88 11.60
N LYS A 199 5.29 16.77 11.29
CA LYS A 199 6.72 16.50 11.53
C LYS A 199 7.02 16.28 13.02
N ASN A 200 6.29 16.94 13.92
CA ASN A 200 6.39 16.71 15.37
C ASN A 200 5.83 15.35 15.78
N LEU A 201 4.71 14.92 15.21
CA LEU A 201 4.21 13.56 15.39
C LEU A 201 5.18 12.50 14.85
N LEU A 202 5.78 12.72 13.67
CA LEU A 202 6.82 11.84 13.11
C LEU A 202 8.04 11.73 14.03
N ARG A 203 8.48 12.85 14.62
CA ARG A 203 9.55 12.84 15.65
C ARG A 203 9.15 12.01 16.85
N LEU A 204 7.93 12.17 17.36
CA LEU A 204 7.43 11.40 18.50
C LEU A 204 7.43 9.89 18.22
N VAL A 205 6.91 9.47 17.06
CA VAL A 205 6.90 8.05 16.65
C VAL A 205 8.32 7.53 16.47
N LYS A 206 9.21 8.32 15.87
CA LYS A 206 10.63 7.93 15.72
C LYS A 206 11.35 7.82 17.06
N TYR A 207 11.07 8.73 18.00
CA TYR A 207 11.58 8.66 19.37
C TYR A 207 11.08 7.39 20.07
N TRP A 208 9.78 7.10 19.99
CA TRP A 208 9.22 5.86 20.54
C TRP A 208 9.90 4.62 19.96
N TYR A 209 10.10 4.58 18.63
CA TYR A 209 10.80 3.48 17.98
C TYR A 209 12.24 3.30 18.49
N LYS A 210 13.01 4.40 18.59
CA LYS A 210 14.45 4.33 18.94
C LYS A 210 14.71 4.16 20.43
N GLU A 211 13.96 4.85 21.28
CA GLU A 211 14.25 4.94 22.73
C GLU A 211 13.36 4.03 23.58
N VAL A 212 12.24 3.55 23.04
CA VAL A 212 11.31 2.70 23.79
C VAL A 212 11.28 1.29 23.23
N LEU A 213 11.01 1.14 21.94
CA LEU A 213 10.87 -0.17 21.30
C LEU A 213 12.21 -0.88 21.13
N LYS A 214 13.18 -0.25 20.47
CA LYS A 214 14.48 -0.88 20.16
C LYS A 214 15.23 -1.39 21.40
N PRO A 215 15.34 -0.64 22.52
CA PRO A 215 16.04 -1.10 23.72
C PRO A 215 15.31 -2.23 24.47
N ARG A 216 14.01 -2.42 24.23
CA ARG A 216 13.20 -3.48 24.85
C ARG A 216 13.05 -4.71 23.97
N SER A 217 13.48 -4.62 22.71
CA SER A 217 13.42 -5.70 21.72
C SER A 217 14.78 -5.90 21.05
N CYS A 218 15.84 -5.94 21.86
CA CYS A 218 17.24 -5.95 21.40
C CYS A 218 17.59 -7.12 20.45
N SER A 219 16.88 -8.24 20.53
CA SER A 219 17.06 -9.42 19.68
C SER A 219 16.09 -9.52 18.50
N ALA A 220 15.08 -8.64 18.45
CA ALA A 220 14.04 -8.71 17.42
C ALA A 220 14.49 -8.04 16.11
N ASN A 221 14.18 -8.67 14.99
CA ASN A 221 14.35 -8.06 13.67
C ASN A 221 13.22 -7.03 13.42
N LEU A 222 13.36 -5.83 13.98
CA LEU A 222 12.34 -4.78 13.90
C LEU A 222 12.21 -4.22 12.47
N PRO A 223 11.00 -3.79 12.06
CA PRO A 223 10.80 -3.16 10.76
C PRO A 223 11.56 -1.84 10.66
N PRO A 224 11.93 -1.39 9.45
CA PRO A 224 12.64 -0.13 9.31
C PRO A 224 11.80 1.03 9.86
N LYS A 225 12.45 1.97 10.58
CA LYS A 225 11.82 3.19 11.11
C LYS A 225 10.97 3.94 10.07
N TYR A 226 11.39 3.89 8.80
CA TYR A 226 10.69 4.52 7.69
C TYR A 226 9.30 3.94 7.44
N ALA A 227 9.07 2.65 7.74
CA ALA A 227 7.75 2.04 7.66
C ALA A 227 6.76 2.70 8.64
N LEU A 228 7.21 3.00 9.86
CA LEU A 228 6.40 3.68 10.86
C LEU A 228 6.19 5.17 10.51
N GLU A 229 7.19 5.82 9.92
CA GLU A 229 7.01 7.18 9.38
C GLU A 229 5.91 7.20 8.32
N LEU A 230 5.92 6.26 7.37
CA LEU A 230 4.89 6.14 6.34
C LEU A 230 3.52 5.78 6.91
N LEU A 231 3.45 4.86 7.89
CA LEU A 231 2.19 4.55 8.57
C LEU A 231 1.62 5.75 9.32
N THR A 232 2.48 6.61 9.87
CA THR A 232 2.06 7.86 10.53
C THR A 232 1.50 8.87 9.53
N VAL A 233 2.16 9.01 8.37
CA VAL A 233 1.64 9.85 7.27
C VAL A 233 0.29 9.32 6.80
N TYR A 234 0.15 8.01 6.60
CA TYR A 234 -1.12 7.37 6.23
C TYR A 234 -2.22 7.65 7.25
N ALA A 235 -1.95 7.46 8.54
CA ALA A 235 -2.92 7.71 9.61
C ALA A 235 -3.42 9.16 9.61
N TRP A 236 -2.52 10.11 9.38
CA TRP A 236 -2.89 11.52 9.27
C TRP A 236 -3.67 11.84 7.99
N GLU A 237 -3.24 11.33 6.83
CA GLU A 237 -3.93 11.55 5.55
C GLU A 237 -5.37 11.01 5.60
N GLN A 238 -5.58 9.81 6.16
CA GLN A 238 -6.91 9.19 6.26
C GLN A 238 -7.76 9.70 7.42
N GLY A 239 -7.14 9.96 8.58
CA GLY A 239 -7.86 10.26 9.81
C GLY A 239 -8.24 11.73 9.98
N THR A 240 -7.56 12.63 9.25
CA THR A 240 -7.74 14.08 9.39
C THR A 240 -7.96 14.79 8.05
N GLU A 241 -8.07 14.03 6.95
CA GLU A 241 -8.16 14.58 5.59
C GLU A 241 -7.00 15.55 5.27
N ALA A 242 -5.81 15.22 5.77
CA ALA A 242 -4.60 16.04 5.65
C ALA A 242 -4.71 17.46 6.29
N SER A 243 -5.53 17.60 7.35
CA SER A 243 -5.65 18.84 8.13
C SER A 243 -4.32 19.24 8.79
N GLU A 244 -4.01 20.54 8.81
CA GLU A 244 -2.88 21.08 9.57
C GLU A 244 -3.14 21.11 11.07
N ASP A 245 -4.41 21.21 11.48
CA ASP A 245 -4.80 21.19 12.88
C ASP A 245 -5.36 19.84 13.30
N PHE A 246 -4.69 19.22 14.27
CA PHE A 246 -5.07 17.95 14.88
C PHE A 246 -4.38 17.79 16.25
N SER A 247 -4.87 16.86 17.08
CA SER A 247 -4.23 16.51 18.35
C SER A 247 -3.08 15.53 18.15
N THR A 248 -1.86 15.90 18.56
CA THR A 248 -0.68 15.00 18.48
C THR A 248 -0.87 13.73 19.29
N ALA A 249 -1.56 13.80 20.43
CA ALA A 249 -1.89 12.63 21.24
C ALA A 249 -2.87 11.69 20.53
N ALA A 250 -3.90 12.23 19.88
CA ALA A 250 -4.84 11.46 19.06
C ALA A 250 -4.11 10.77 17.89
N GLY A 251 -3.23 11.49 17.20
CA GLY A 251 -2.41 10.93 16.12
C GLY A 251 -1.48 9.82 16.59
N PHE A 252 -0.77 10.03 17.72
CA PHE A 252 0.11 9.01 18.27
C PHE A 252 -0.68 7.78 18.73
N ARG A 253 -1.83 7.98 19.38
CA ARG A 253 -2.75 6.90 19.77
C ARG A 253 -3.20 6.09 18.55
N THR A 254 -3.59 6.76 17.48
CA THR A 254 -4.02 6.13 16.21
C THR A 254 -2.92 5.24 15.64
N VAL A 255 -1.68 5.73 15.59
CA VAL A 255 -0.54 4.93 15.10
C VAL A 255 -0.31 3.70 15.95
N LEU A 256 -0.38 3.81 17.29
CA LEU A 256 -0.23 2.66 18.19
C LEU A 256 -1.33 1.62 17.96
N GLU A 257 -2.57 2.04 17.72
CA GLU A 257 -3.68 1.13 17.45
C GLU A 257 -3.55 0.43 16.09
N LEU A 258 -3.14 1.16 15.05
CA LEU A 258 -2.84 0.55 13.75
C LEU A 258 -1.73 -0.51 13.88
N LEU A 259 -0.69 -0.24 14.66
CA LEU A 259 0.38 -1.22 14.93
C LEU A 259 -0.11 -2.46 15.68
N CYS A 260 -1.11 -2.34 16.56
CA CYS A 260 -1.76 -3.51 17.16
C CYS A 260 -2.53 -4.35 16.13
N GLN A 261 -2.98 -3.74 15.02
CA GLN A 261 -3.71 -4.37 13.92
C GLN A 261 -2.80 -4.67 12.72
N HIS A 262 -1.48 -4.87 12.95
CA HIS A 262 -0.50 -5.00 11.87
C HIS A 262 -0.80 -6.09 10.84
N GLN A 263 -1.53 -7.15 11.21
CA GLN A 263 -1.94 -8.22 10.30
C GLN A 263 -2.94 -7.78 9.22
N GLN A 264 -3.53 -6.59 9.35
CA GLN A 264 -4.49 -6.03 8.39
C GLN A 264 -3.91 -4.84 7.62
N ILE A 265 -2.69 -4.38 7.94
CA ILE A 265 -2.11 -3.19 7.31
C ILE A 265 -1.78 -3.47 5.85
N LEU A 266 -2.40 -2.70 4.96
CA LEU A 266 -2.09 -2.66 3.54
C LEU A 266 -2.15 -1.21 3.05
N VAL A 267 -0.97 -0.60 2.90
CA VAL A 267 -0.80 0.83 2.63
C VAL A 267 0.13 1.03 1.45
N TYR A 268 -0.29 1.86 0.50
CA TYR A 268 0.46 2.24 -0.70
C TYR A 268 -0.03 3.61 -1.20
N TRP A 269 0.74 4.25 -2.07
CA TRP A 269 0.42 5.55 -2.67
C TRP A 269 0.58 5.53 -4.18
N GLU A 270 -0.21 6.34 -4.89
CA GLU A 270 -0.06 6.59 -6.34
C GLU A 270 0.54 7.98 -6.58
N LYS A 271 1.57 8.33 -5.81
CA LYS A 271 2.13 9.70 -5.84
C LYS A 271 3.14 9.90 -6.96
N TYR A 272 4.00 8.90 -7.22
CA TYR A 272 5.08 9.00 -8.21
C TYR A 272 4.98 7.94 -9.31
N TYR A 273 4.21 6.88 -9.10
CA TYR A 273 3.85 5.86 -10.08
C TYR A 273 2.35 5.61 -10.02
N SER A 274 1.79 5.08 -11.11
CA SER A 274 0.36 4.76 -11.21
C SER A 274 0.14 3.25 -11.20
N LEU A 275 -0.85 2.79 -10.45
CA LEU A 275 -1.30 1.41 -10.52
C LEU A 275 -2.07 1.13 -11.82
N GLN A 276 -2.44 2.12 -12.62
CA GLN A 276 -3.09 1.89 -13.92
C GLN A 276 -2.10 1.61 -15.05
N HIS A 277 -0.81 1.89 -14.85
CA HIS A 277 0.22 1.60 -15.84
C HIS A 277 0.29 0.08 -16.13
N PRO A 278 0.36 -0.35 -17.41
CA PRO A 278 0.27 -1.77 -17.77
C PRO A 278 1.36 -2.63 -17.12
N GLU A 279 2.61 -2.17 -17.13
CA GLU A 279 3.73 -2.93 -16.55
C GLU A 279 3.91 -2.65 -15.04
N VAL A 280 4.23 -1.41 -14.67
CA VAL A 280 4.48 -1.01 -13.27
C VAL A 280 3.27 -1.30 -12.38
N GLY A 281 2.06 -0.97 -12.85
CA GLY A 281 0.84 -1.21 -12.10
C GLY A 281 0.53 -2.70 -11.94
N ALA A 282 0.70 -3.51 -12.98
CA ALA A 282 0.53 -4.96 -12.86
C ALA A 282 1.52 -5.58 -11.88
N PHE A 283 2.78 -5.14 -11.90
CA PHE A 283 3.79 -5.57 -10.94
C PHE A 283 3.38 -5.22 -9.50
N VAL A 284 3.00 -3.97 -9.24
CA VAL A 284 2.61 -3.52 -7.89
C VAL A 284 1.38 -4.27 -7.40
N ARG A 285 0.33 -4.44 -8.22
CA ARG A 285 -0.86 -5.22 -7.85
C ARG A 285 -0.50 -6.65 -7.45
N ASN A 286 0.35 -7.32 -8.25
CA ASN A 286 0.81 -8.67 -7.97
C ASN A 286 1.64 -8.73 -6.67
N LEU A 287 2.53 -7.76 -6.47
CA LEU A 287 3.32 -7.63 -5.26
C LEU A 287 2.42 -7.48 -4.02
N LEU A 288 1.43 -6.58 -4.04
CA LEU A 288 0.52 -6.35 -2.93
C LEU A 288 -0.38 -7.57 -2.63
N LEU A 289 -0.82 -8.27 -3.67
CA LEU A 289 -1.62 -9.49 -3.55
C LEU A 289 -0.84 -10.62 -2.86
N ARG A 290 0.43 -10.81 -3.22
CA ARG A 290 1.27 -11.91 -2.71
C ARG A 290 1.98 -11.61 -1.39
N SER A 291 2.07 -10.34 -0.99
CA SER A 291 2.82 -9.93 0.19
C SER A 291 2.12 -10.30 1.48
N SER A 292 2.87 -10.81 2.46
CA SER A 292 2.34 -10.99 3.81
C SER A 292 2.07 -9.64 4.46
N ARG A 293 1.06 -9.60 5.33
CA ARG A 293 0.74 -8.38 6.09
C ARG A 293 1.66 -8.26 7.31
N PRO A 294 2.10 -7.04 7.68
CA PRO A 294 1.77 -5.75 7.07
C PRO A 294 2.50 -5.51 5.74
N ALA A 295 1.81 -4.86 4.81
CA ALA A 295 2.34 -4.42 3.53
C ALA A 295 2.31 -2.89 3.46
N ILE A 296 3.48 -2.25 3.58
CA ILE A 296 3.62 -0.79 3.46
C ILE A 296 4.55 -0.51 2.29
N LEU A 297 3.99 -0.10 1.15
CA LEU A 297 4.76 0.17 -0.07
C LEU A 297 5.36 1.57 -0.03
N ASP A 298 6.65 1.68 -0.35
CA ASP A 298 7.32 2.97 -0.48
C ASP A 298 6.67 3.81 -1.58
N PRO A 299 6.22 5.05 -1.30
CA PRO A 299 5.63 5.91 -2.31
C PRO A 299 6.57 6.22 -3.48
N ALA A 300 7.89 6.15 -3.28
CA ALA A 300 8.93 6.49 -4.26
C ALA A 300 9.50 5.30 -5.04
N ASP A 301 9.40 4.09 -4.50
CA ASP A 301 9.95 2.86 -5.07
C ASP A 301 8.85 1.77 -5.13
N PRO A 302 8.32 1.42 -6.31
CA PRO A 302 7.24 0.44 -6.47
C PRO A 302 7.66 -1.00 -6.14
N THR A 303 8.96 -1.26 -5.91
CA THR A 303 9.48 -2.55 -5.44
C THR A 303 9.70 -2.58 -3.93
N GLY A 304 9.72 -1.40 -3.29
CA GLY A 304 10.13 -1.20 -1.91
C GLY A 304 9.02 -1.47 -0.90
N ILE A 305 8.64 -2.74 -0.71
CA ILE A 305 7.72 -3.10 0.37
C ILE A 305 8.46 -3.17 1.72
N LEU A 306 8.08 -2.31 2.65
CA LEU A 306 8.80 -2.10 3.90
C LEU A 306 8.36 -3.08 5.00
N GLY A 307 9.33 -3.60 5.74
CA GLY A 307 9.09 -4.42 6.93
C GLY A 307 8.64 -5.86 6.64
N GLN A 308 8.75 -6.34 5.39
CA GLN A 308 8.56 -7.76 5.12
C GLN A 308 9.54 -8.61 5.94
N ARG A 309 9.03 -9.69 6.55
CA ARG A 309 9.78 -10.60 7.45
C ARG A 309 10.32 -9.95 8.73
N ALA A 310 9.85 -8.75 9.08
CA ALA A 310 10.15 -8.14 10.36
C ALA A 310 9.23 -8.66 11.48
N ASP A 311 9.69 -8.59 12.72
CA ASP A 311 8.93 -8.97 13.90
C ASP A 311 7.94 -7.86 14.30
N TRP A 312 6.85 -7.76 13.55
CA TRP A 312 5.76 -6.83 13.85
C TRP A 312 4.99 -7.20 15.11
N ALA A 313 5.06 -8.46 15.56
CA ALA A 313 4.45 -8.88 16.81
C ALA A 313 5.15 -8.23 18.01
N ALA A 314 6.48 -8.12 17.99
CA ALA A 314 7.21 -7.33 18.99
C ALA A 314 6.78 -5.86 19.00
N VAL A 315 6.63 -5.25 17.81
CA VAL A 315 6.13 -3.87 17.68
C VAL A 315 4.72 -3.73 18.26
N ALA A 316 3.82 -4.66 17.94
CA ALA A 316 2.43 -4.65 18.38
C ALA A 316 2.28 -4.82 19.90
N ARG A 317 3.07 -5.71 20.52
CA ARG A 317 3.11 -5.86 21.99
C ARG A 317 3.52 -4.57 22.68
N GLU A 318 4.57 -3.92 22.17
CA GLU A 318 5.04 -2.67 22.72
C GLU A 318 4.03 -1.54 22.49
N ALA A 319 3.43 -1.47 21.29
CA ALA A 319 2.40 -0.49 20.98
C ALA A 319 1.19 -0.64 21.90
N SER A 320 0.72 -1.87 22.12
CA SER A 320 -0.39 -2.19 23.03
C SER A 320 -0.10 -1.72 24.45
N ARG A 321 1.13 -1.88 24.93
CA ARG A 321 1.52 -1.38 26.26
C ARG A 321 1.58 0.14 26.31
N CYS A 322 2.07 0.80 25.26
CA CYS A 322 2.15 2.25 25.20
C CYS A 322 0.79 2.96 25.13
N ARG A 323 -0.29 2.23 24.82
CA ARG A 323 -1.66 2.76 24.85
C ARG A 323 -2.11 3.23 26.24
N SER A 324 -1.51 2.70 27.32
CA SER A 324 -1.82 3.13 28.69
C SER A 324 -0.98 4.33 29.17
N LEU A 325 -0.08 4.88 28.34
CA LEU A 325 0.72 6.03 28.72
C LEU A 325 -0.16 7.27 28.96
N PRO A 326 0.14 8.11 29.97
CA PRO A 326 -0.69 9.29 30.29
C PRO A 326 -0.87 10.29 29.14
N CYS A 327 0.09 10.33 28.20
CA CYS A 327 0.01 11.19 27.03
C CYS A 327 -1.04 10.76 25.99
N VAL A 328 -1.53 9.51 26.04
CA VAL A 328 -2.45 8.95 25.03
C VAL A 328 -3.60 8.13 25.61
N ALA A 329 -3.60 7.81 26.90
CA ALA A 329 -4.59 6.92 27.51
C ALA A 329 -6.04 7.41 27.34
N THR A 330 -6.25 8.73 27.42
CA THR A 330 -7.55 9.39 27.24
C THR A 330 -7.76 9.99 25.86
N ALA A 331 -6.80 9.84 24.95
CA ALA A 331 -6.88 10.41 23.62
C ALA A 331 -7.79 9.57 22.73
N HIS A 332 -8.71 10.22 22.04
CA HIS A 332 -9.59 9.57 21.07
C HIS A 332 -8.80 9.34 19.76
N PRO A 333 -8.64 8.09 19.29
CA PRO A 333 -7.97 7.80 18.02
C PRO A 333 -8.81 8.30 16.84
N TRP A 334 -8.14 8.56 15.71
CA TRP A 334 -8.81 8.86 14.46
C TRP A 334 -9.44 7.59 13.88
N ASN A 335 -10.53 7.74 13.14
CA ASN A 335 -11.19 6.63 12.45
C ASN A 335 -10.41 6.26 11.18
N VAL A 336 -9.39 5.41 11.31
CA VAL A 336 -8.51 4.99 10.21
C VAL A 336 -8.55 3.48 10.04
N GLN A 337 -8.83 3.02 8.82
CA GLN A 337 -8.78 1.60 8.49
C GLN A 337 -7.32 1.15 8.26
N PRO A 338 -6.90 -0.05 8.72
CA PRO A 338 -5.54 -0.56 8.49
C PRO A 338 -5.20 -0.76 7.01
N ALA A 339 -6.17 -1.19 6.21
CA ALA A 339 -6.05 -1.32 4.76
C ALA A 339 -6.59 -0.06 4.07
N ARG A 340 -5.83 0.45 3.10
CA ARG A 340 -6.24 1.62 2.31
C ARG A 340 -7.54 1.29 1.54
N PRO A 341 -8.62 2.07 1.72
CA PRO A 341 -9.83 1.88 0.95
C PRO A 341 -9.62 2.30 -0.51
N ILE A 342 -10.41 1.71 -1.40
CA ILE A 342 -10.46 2.07 -2.81
C ILE A 342 -11.81 2.66 -3.18
N THR A 343 -11.80 3.50 -4.21
CA THR A 343 -13.02 4.05 -4.79
C THR A 343 -13.50 3.13 -5.91
N VAL A 344 -14.70 2.57 -5.75
CA VAL A 344 -15.36 1.79 -6.80
C VAL A 344 -16.49 2.64 -7.38
N THR A 345 -16.46 2.81 -8.71
CA THR A 345 -17.54 3.45 -9.45
C THR A 345 -18.35 2.40 -10.18
N ILE A 346 -19.62 2.25 -9.84
CA ILE A 346 -20.55 1.40 -10.58
C ILE A 346 -21.22 2.25 -11.65
N LYS A 347 -21.17 1.81 -12.91
CA LYS A 347 -21.80 2.50 -14.05
C LYS A 347 -22.91 1.63 -14.64
N ARG A 348 -24.07 2.22 -14.87
CA ARG A 348 -25.17 1.60 -15.62
C ARG A 348 -25.01 1.85 -17.12
N LEU A 349 -25.60 0.99 -17.94
CA LEU A 349 -25.70 1.21 -19.39
C LEU A 349 -26.44 2.51 -19.73
N THR A 350 -27.40 2.91 -18.89
CA THR A 350 -28.15 4.16 -18.99
C THR A 350 -27.32 5.42 -18.64
N GLY A 351 -26.06 5.28 -18.21
CA GLY A 351 -25.15 6.38 -17.93
C GLY A 351 -25.08 6.83 -16.47
N HIS A 352 -26.00 6.40 -15.61
CA HIS A 352 -25.95 6.70 -14.16
C HIS A 352 -24.73 6.06 -13.49
N ARG A 353 -24.17 6.75 -12.49
CA ARG A 353 -22.96 6.35 -11.78
C ARG A 353 -23.19 6.40 -10.27
N LEU A 354 -22.70 5.38 -9.56
CA LEU A 354 -22.66 5.32 -8.11
C LEU A 354 -21.21 5.12 -7.68
N THR A 355 -20.71 6.03 -6.85
CA THR A 355 -19.33 5.98 -6.37
C THR A 355 -19.33 5.68 -4.88
N MET A 356 -18.53 4.71 -4.45
CA MET A 356 -18.42 4.33 -3.05
C MET A 356 -16.97 4.04 -2.66
N SER A 357 -16.65 4.30 -1.39
CA SER A 357 -15.38 3.92 -0.77
C SER A 357 -15.54 2.58 -0.06
N VAL A 358 -14.68 1.61 -0.39
CA VAL A 358 -14.78 0.22 0.06
C VAL A 358 -13.42 -0.34 0.44
N SER A 359 -13.40 -1.29 1.39
CA SER A 359 -12.20 -2.05 1.72
C SER A 359 -11.88 -3.04 0.59
N LEU A 360 -10.61 -3.41 0.47
CA LEU A 360 -10.13 -4.41 -0.50
C LEU A 360 -10.66 -5.82 -0.22
N ASP A 361 -11.03 -6.10 1.03
CA ASP A 361 -11.63 -7.38 1.45
C ASP A 361 -13.15 -7.42 1.21
N THR A 362 -13.75 -6.34 0.69
CA THR A 362 -15.17 -6.30 0.32
C THR A 362 -15.43 -7.32 -0.78
N THR A 363 -16.41 -8.19 -0.57
CA THR A 363 -16.84 -9.16 -1.58
C THR A 363 -17.70 -8.49 -2.66
N ILE A 364 -17.79 -9.11 -3.83
CA ILE A 364 -18.71 -8.67 -4.89
C ILE A 364 -20.16 -8.72 -4.40
N LEU A 365 -20.53 -9.71 -3.58
CA LEU A 365 -21.85 -9.76 -2.95
C LEU A 365 -22.14 -8.55 -2.06
N ASP A 366 -21.15 -8.09 -1.27
CA ASP A 366 -21.32 -6.91 -0.43
C ASP A 366 -21.46 -5.62 -1.25
N LEU A 367 -20.76 -5.52 -2.38
CA LEU A 367 -21.00 -4.44 -3.35
C LEU A 367 -22.44 -4.49 -3.89
N LYS A 368 -22.93 -5.67 -4.26
CA LYS A 368 -24.31 -5.83 -4.75
C LYS A 368 -25.34 -5.43 -3.71
N LYS A 369 -25.11 -5.73 -2.42
CA LYS A 369 -25.97 -5.27 -1.30
C LYS A 369 -26.01 -3.75 -1.23
N ARG A 370 -24.86 -3.07 -1.31
CA ARG A 370 -24.80 -1.60 -1.33
C ARG A 370 -25.51 -1.00 -2.55
N ILE A 371 -25.39 -1.63 -3.72
CA ILE A 371 -26.12 -1.21 -4.92
C ILE A 371 -27.63 -1.35 -4.71
N ARG A 372 -28.10 -2.44 -4.10
CA ARG A 372 -29.52 -2.63 -3.77
C ARG A 372 -30.02 -1.52 -2.86
N GLU A 373 -29.28 -1.18 -1.82
CA GLU A 373 -29.66 -0.11 -0.88
C GLU A 373 -29.77 1.27 -1.55
N GLN A 374 -28.93 1.54 -2.56
CA GLN A 374 -28.85 2.86 -3.20
C GLN A 374 -29.72 3.01 -4.45
N TRP A 375 -29.92 1.94 -5.22
CA TRP A 375 -30.65 1.96 -6.49
C TRP A 375 -31.92 1.11 -6.50
N ASP A 376 -32.24 0.44 -5.39
CA ASP A 376 -33.38 -0.49 -5.26
C ASP A 376 -33.41 -1.60 -6.32
N ILE A 377 -32.23 -2.01 -6.79
CA ILE A 377 -32.10 -3.11 -7.74
C ILE A 377 -31.89 -4.41 -6.94
N PRO A 378 -32.79 -5.40 -7.02
CA PRO A 378 -32.61 -6.67 -6.34
C PRO A 378 -31.30 -7.37 -6.72
N LEU A 379 -30.61 -7.99 -5.76
CA LEU A 379 -29.32 -8.67 -5.94
C LEU A 379 -29.28 -9.61 -7.15
N TYR A 380 -30.42 -10.26 -7.38
CA TYR A 380 -30.61 -11.28 -8.39
C TYR A 380 -30.70 -10.72 -9.83
N GLN A 381 -30.90 -9.40 -9.98
CA GLN A 381 -30.86 -8.66 -11.24
C GLN A 381 -29.49 -8.00 -11.49
N GLN A 382 -28.58 -8.08 -10.51
CA GLN A 382 -27.28 -7.44 -10.60
C GLN A 382 -26.21 -8.43 -11.08
N SER A 383 -25.63 -8.17 -12.25
CA SER A 383 -24.36 -8.75 -12.66
C SER A 383 -23.31 -7.64 -12.76
N LEU A 384 -22.19 -7.80 -12.06
CA LEU A 384 -21.08 -6.86 -12.10
C LEU A 384 -20.00 -7.41 -13.00
N GLY A 385 -19.50 -6.60 -13.93
CA GLY A 385 -18.42 -7.00 -14.81
C GLY A 385 -17.49 -5.85 -15.14
N GLN A 386 -16.28 -6.19 -15.57
CA GLN A 386 -15.35 -5.23 -16.15
C GLN A 386 -15.49 -5.25 -17.67
N GLN A 387 -15.54 -4.07 -18.29
CA GLN A 387 -15.55 -3.93 -19.75
C GLN A 387 -14.23 -3.28 -20.17
N GLU A 388 -13.29 -4.08 -20.66
CA GLU A 388 -12.09 -3.60 -21.36
C GLU A 388 -12.39 -3.46 -22.85
N GLN A 389 -11.86 -2.40 -23.50
CA GLN A 389 -12.10 -2.18 -24.94
C GLN A 389 -11.58 -3.38 -25.75
N GLY A 390 -12.48 -4.06 -26.47
CA GLY A 390 -12.15 -5.18 -27.35
C GLY A 390 -12.15 -6.57 -26.69
N GLN A 391 -12.53 -6.70 -25.42
CA GLN A 391 -12.66 -8.01 -24.75
C GLN A 391 -14.09 -8.30 -24.30
N THR A 392 -14.43 -9.60 -24.19
CA THR A 392 -15.71 -10.04 -23.61
C THR A 392 -15.80 -9.59 -22.15
N PRO A 393 -16.94 -9.04 -21.68
CA PRO A 393 -17.08 -8.59 -20.31
C PRO A 393 -16.83 -9.74 -19.34
N GLN A 394 -15.83 -9.60 -18.46
CA GLN A 394 -15.59 -10.58 -17.41
C GLN A 394 -16.57 -10.32 -16.26
N THR A 395 -17.52 -11.25 -16.08
CA THR A 395 -18.44 -11.22 -14.94
C THR A 395 -17.69 -11.60 -13.66
N LEU A 396 -17.92 -10.82 -12.60
CA LEU A 396 -17.34 -11.02 -11.29
C LEU A 396 -18.21 -11.97 -10.44
N GLN A 397 -17.56 -12.84 -9.68
CA GLN A 397 -18.17 -13.86 -8.83
C GLN A 397 -18.45 -13.28 -7.44
N ASP A 398 -19.61 -13.65 -6.88
CA ASP A 398 -20.14 -13.06 -5.64
C ASP A 398 -19.28 -13.31 -4.41
N ASN A 399 -18.61 -14.46 -4.36
CA ASN A 399 -17.78 -14.93 -3.24
C ASN A 399 -16.35 -14.36 -3.24
N GLU A 400 -15.92 -13.76 -4.35
CA GLU A 400 -14.56 -13.23 -4.48
C GLU A 400 -14.47 -11.78 -3.97
N THR A 401 -13.28 -11.39 -3.50
CA THR A 401 -13.01 -10.03 -3.02
C THR A 401 -12.49 -9.13 -4.13
N LEU A 402 -12.58 -7.82 -3.91
CA LEU A 402 -11.95 -6.84 -4.80
C LEU A 402 -10.44 -7.07 -4.94
N ALA A 403 -9.77 -7.43 -3.85
CA ALA A 403 -8.35 -7.79 -3.86
C ALA A 403 -8.05 -9.01 -4.73
N ALA A 404 -8.91 -10.04 -4.70
CA ALA A 404 -8.73 -11.27 -5.50
C ALA A 404 -8.74 -10.99 -7.01
N TYR A 405 -9.57 -10.04 -7.44
CA TYR A 405 -9.57 -9.53 -8.82
C TYR A 405 -8.44 -8.52 -9.12
N GLY A 406 -7.62 -8.17 -8.14
CA GLY A 406 -6.54 -7.20 -8.31
C GLY A 406 -7.01 -5.75 -8.32
N PHE A 407 -8.20 -5.43 -7.83
CA PHE A 407 -8.67 -4.05 -7.77
C PHE A 407 -8.03 -3.31 -6.59
N PHE A 408 -6.79 -2.84 -6.79
CA PHE A 408 -6.02 -2.04 -5.82
C PHE A 408 -6.00 -0.54 -6.17
N CYS A 409 -6.84 -0.06 -7.07
CA CYS A 409 -6.93 1.36 -7.39
C CYS A 409 -8.37 1.72 -7.76
N SER A 410 -8.63 3.01 -7.97
CA SER A 410 -9.95 3.47 -8.37
C SER A 410 -10.39 2.74 -9.64
N THR A 411 -11.47 1.96 -9.53
CA THR A 411 -11.95 1.09 -10.61
C THR A 411 -13.39 1.40 -10.97
N THR A 412 -13.74 1.19 -12.25
CA THR A 412 -15.12 1.31 -12.73
C THR A 412 -15.64 -0.06 -13.11
N LEU A 413 -16.74 -0.48 -12.49
CA LEU A 413 -17.44 -1.72 -12.80
C LEU A 413 -18.75 -1.38 -13.52
N MET A 414 -19.10 -2.20 -14.50
CA MET A 414 -20.37 -2.10 -15.21
C MET A 414 -21.43 -2.93 -14.49
N LEU A 415 -22.58 -2.33 -14.22
CA LEU A 415 -23.78 -3.07 -13.84
C LEU A 415 -24.46 -3.57 -15.11
N LEU A 416 -24.22 -4.83 -15.42
CA LEU A 416 -24.91 -5.60 -16.43
C LEU A 416 -26.21 -6.09 -15.76
N GLN A 417 -27.31 -5.37 -15.97
CA GLN A 417 -28.61 -5.87 -15.50
C GLN A 417 -28.96 -7.09 -16.35
N THR A 418 -29.17 -8.25 -15.73
CA THR A 418 -29.78 -9.38 -16.46
C THR A 418 -31.22 -9.00 -16.72
N GLU A 419 -31.55 -8.66 -17.96
CA GLU A 419 -32.94 -8.44 -18.34
C GLU A 419 -33.74 -9.71 -18.05
N GLU A 420 -34.91 -9.53 -17.46
CA GLU A 420 -35.88 -10.61 -17.38
C GLU A 420 -36.18 -11.07 -18.81
N MET A 421 -36.10 -12.37 -19.04
CA MET A 421 -36.42 -12.97 -20.32
C MET A 421 -37.72 -13.75 -20.21
N GLU A 422 -38.45 -13.83 -21.32
CA GLU A 422 -39.68 -14.61 -21.36
C GLU A 422 -39.37 -15.97 -21.99
N VAL A 423 -39.64 -17.06 -21.28
CA VAL A 423 -39.60 -18.42 -21.83
C VAL A 423 -41.01 -18.95 -22.03
N LEU A 424 -41.18 -19.83 -23.02
CA LEU A 424 -42.46 -20.40 -23.36
C LEU A 424 -42.53 -21.82 -22.81
N VAL A 425 -43.38 -22.07 -21.81
CA VAL A 425 -43.60 -23.43 -21.31
C VAL A 425 -44.79 -24.04 -22.04
N LYS A 426 -44.56 -25.13 -22.76
CA LYS A 426 -45.56 -25.85 -23.53
C LYS A 426 -46.01 -27.11 -22.80
N GLU A 427 -47.30 -27.16 -22.47
CA GLU A 427 -47.99 -28.32 -21.90
C GLU A 427 -49.05 -28.76 -22.91
N ASN A 428 -48.87 -29.92 -23.55
CA ASN A 428 -49.75 -30.41 -24.62
C ASN A 428 -49.95 -29.36 -25.75
N ALA A 429 -51.18 -28.87 -25.94
CA ALA A 429 -51.53 -27.83 -26.91
C ALA A 429 -51.44 -26.39 -26.35
N ARG A 430 -51.12 -26.23 -25.06
CA ARG A 430 -51.12 -24.93 -24.38
C ARG A 430 -49.69 -24.42 -24.22
N THR A 431 -49.44 -23.18 -24.62
CA THR A 431 -48.15 -22.50 -24.41
C THR A 431 -48.37 -21.29 -23.50
N ILE A 432 -47.66 -21.25 -22.38
CA ILE A 432 -47.79 -20.18 -21.38
C ILE A 432 -46.43 -19.49 -21.22
N PRO A 433 -46.38 -18.14 -21.36
CA PRO A 433 -45.17 -17.39 -21.10
C PRO A 433 -44.87 -17.30 -19.60
N TYR A 434 -43.59 -17.41 -19.28
CA TYR A 434 -43.03 -17.21 -17.94
C TYR A 434 -41.88 -16.24 -17.99
N THR A 435 -41.96 -15.20 -17.17
CA THR A 435 -40.87 -14.28 -16.92
C THR A 435 -39.84 -14.97 -16.01
N VAL A 436 -38.67 -15.22 -16.57
CA VAL A 436 -37.57 -15.94 -15.92
C VAL A 436 -36.27 -15.18 -16.12
N ARG A 437 -35.22 -15.61 -15.42
CA ARG A 437 -33.87 -15.10 -15.62
C ARG A 437 -32.98 -16.24 -16.12
N PRO A 438 -31.95 -15.96 -16.93
CA PRO A 438 -30.98 -17.00 -17.32
C PRO A 438 -30.35 -17.71 -16.11
N THR A 439 -30.26 -17.03 -14.96
CA THR A 439 -29.73 -17.56 -13.70
C THR A 439 -30.75 -18.29 -12.82
N ASP A 440 -32.05 -18.28 -13.17
CA ASP A 440 -33.04 -19.08 -12.44
C ASP A 440 -32.69 -20.57 -12.56
N THR A 441 -32.83 -21.33 -11.47
CA THR A 441 -32.71 -22.79 -11.52
C THR A 441 -33.96 -23.41 -12.12
N VAL A 442 -33.83 -24.64 -12.61
CA VAL A 442 -34.98 -25.42 -13.11
C VAL A 442 -36.03 -25.59 -11.99
N ARG A 443 -35.61 -25.79 -10.74
CA ARG A 443 -36.53 -25.85 -9.59
C ARG A 443 -37.30 -24.55 -9.38
N GLN A 444 -36.66 -23.40 -9.59
CA GLN A 444 -37.32 -22.09 -9.48
C GLN A 444 -38.34 -21.89 -10.61
N LEU A 445 -38.04 -22.34 -11.83
CA LEU A 445 -39.04 -22.35 -12.91
C LEU A 445 -40.22 -23.28 -12.57
N LYS A 446 -39.97 -24.47 -12.03
CA LYS A 446 -41.04 -25.39 -11.60
C LYS A 446 -41.93 -24.78 -10.52
N GLN A 447 -41.34 -24.04 -9.58
CA GLN A 447 -42.10 -23.30 -8.56
C GLN A 447 -43.02 -22.24 -9.18
N LYS A 448 -42.53 -21.48 -10.17
CA LYS A 448 -43.34 -20.50 -10.91
C LYS A 448 -44.50 -21.17 -11.67
N ILE A 449 -44.29 -22.36 -12.22
CA ILE A 449 -45.33 -23.16 -12.87
C ILE A 449 -46.38 -23.61 -11.84
N TYR A 450 -45.97 -24.06 -10.65
CA TYR A 450 -46.89 -24.43 -9.57
C TYR A 450 -47.77 -23.26 -9.15
N GLU A 451 -47.19 -22.07 -8.99
CA GLU A 451 -47.94 -20.87 -8.58
C GLU A 451 -49.01 -20.49 -9.61
N LYS A 452 -48.70 -20.61 -10.91
CA LYS A 452 -49.59 -20.18 -12.00
C LYS A 452 -50.59 -21.25 -12.43
N GLN A 453 -50.19 -22.53 -12.38
CA GLN A 453 -50.99 -23.65 -12.92
C GLN A 453 -51.45 -24.65 -11.84
N ARG A 454 -50.99 -24.52 -10.59
CA ARG A 454 -51.29 -25.42 -9.46
C ARG A 454 -50.82 -26.87 -9.64
N VAL A 455 -49.84 -27.10 -10.51
CA VAL A 455 -49.19 -28.41 -10.71
C VAL A 455 -48.02 -28.55 -9.73
N HIS A 456 -48.05 -29.51 -8.81
CA HIS A 456 -46.98 -29.66 -7.81
C HIS A 456 -45.61 -29.92 -8.45
N VAL A 457 -44.54 -29.36 -7.87
CA VAL A 457 -43.16 -29.43 -8.40
C VAL A 457 -42.72 -30.87 -8.70
N ASP A 458 -43.07 -31.84 -7.84
CA ASP A 458 -42.69 -33.25 -8.00
C ASP A 458 -43.40 -33.95 -9.18
N GLN A 459 -44.51 -33.36 -9.65
CA GLN A 459 -45.26 -33.84 -10.81
C GLN A 459 -44.75 -33.22 -12.12
N GLN A 460 -43.83 -32.25 -12.05
CA GLN A 460 -43.34 -31.53 -13.22
C GLN A 460 -42.02 -32.12 -13.73
N GLN A 461 -42.02 -32.53 -15.00
CA GLN A 461 -40.82 -32.89 -15.74
C GLN A 461 -40.63 -31.87 -16.87
N LEU A 462 -39.53 -31.12 -16.84
CA LEU A 462 -39.23 -30.09 -17.83
C LEU A 462 -38.18 -30.62 -18.82
N MET A 463 -38.43 -30.41 -20.12
CA MET A 463 -37.58 -30.89 -21.21
C MET A 463 -37.20 -29.73 -22.16
N PHE A 464 -35.94 -29.68 -22.59
CA PHE A 464 -35.42 -28.73 -23.59
C PHE A 464 -34.40 -29.43 -24.48
N ASP A 465 -34.49 -29.25 -25.80
CA ASP A 465 -33.63 -29.93 -26.81
C ASP A 465 -33.43 -31.43 -26.54
N SER A 466 -34.53 -32.14 -26.28
CA SER A 466 -34.56 -33.58 -26.00
C SER A 466 -33.80 -34.01 -24.73
N LYS A 467 -33.45 -33.08 -23.84
CA LYS A 467 -32.84 -33.36 -22.53
C LYS A 467 -33.79 -33.00 -21.40
N GLU A 468 -33.82 -33.86 -20.37
CA GLU A 468 -34.50 -33.56 -19.11
C GLU A 468 -33.70 -32.54 -18.31
N LEU A 469 -34.42 -31.55 -17.78
CA LEU A 469 -33.83 -30.49 -17.00
C LEU A 469 -33.79 -30.88 -15.52
N GLU A 470 -32.59 -30.90 -14.96
CA GLU A 470 -32.34 -31.19 -13.55
C GLU A 470 -32.47 -29.94 -12.66
N ASP A 471 -33.10 -30.12 -11.48
CA ASP A 471 -33.48 -29.06 -10.55
C ASP A 471 -32.34 -28.14 -10.08
N GLN A 472 -31.12 -28.69 -9.97
CA GLN A 472 -29.93 -27.98 -9.50
C GLN A 472 -29.28 -27.06 -10.53
N HIS A 473 -29.59 -27.23 -11.82
CA HIS A 473 -28.95 -26.49 -12.91
C HIS A 473 -29.75 -25.23 -13.28
N THR A 474 -29.05 -24.22 -13.82
CA THR A 474 -29.65 -22.95 -14.25
C THR A 474 -30.21 -23.03 -15.67
N LEU A 475 -31.12 -22.16 -16.05
CA LEU A 475 -31.63 -22.10 -17.44
C LEU A 475 -30.50 -21.82 -18.45
N ALA A 476 -29.53 -20.97 -18.09
CA ALA A 476 -28.36 -20.68 -18.92
C ALA A 476 -27.45 -21.91 -19.12
N HIS A 477 -27.36 -22.83 -18.14
CA HIS A 477 -26.58 -24.06 -18.28
C HIS A 477 -27.04 -24.91 -19.47
N TYR A 478 -28.35 -24.90 -19.76
CA TYR A 478 -28.95 -25.61 -20.89
C TYR A 478 -29.02 -24.78 -22.18
N GLY A 479 -28.46 -23.57 -22.20
CA GLY A 479 -28.51 -22.70 -23.38
C GLY A 479 -29.90 -22.11 -23.67
N ILE A 480 -30.80 -22.08 -22.67
CA ILE A 480 -32.15 -21.53 -22.82
C ILE A 480 -32.07 -20.00 -22.92
N GLN A 481 -32.67 -19.45 -23.97
CA GLN A 481 -32.69 -18.02 -24.29
C GLN A 481 -34.10 -17.44 -24.23
N SER A 482 -34.22 -16.13 -24.46
CA SER A 482 -35.52 -15.48 -24.61
C SER A 482 -36.31 -16.14 -25.75
N LYS A 483 -37.60 -16.38 -25.49
CA LYS A 483 -38.55 -17.07 -26.37
C LYS A 483 -38.26 -18.55 -26.65
N SER A 484 -37.29 -19.17 -25.95
CA SER A 484 -37.09 -20.63 -26.00
C SER A 484 -38.33 -21.37 -25.52
N THR A 485 -38.62 -22.53 -26.13
CA THR A 485 -39.76 -23.38 -25.78
C THR A 485 -39.31 -24.56 -24.91
N ILE A 486 -39.80 -24.61 -23.68
CA ILE A 486 -39.56 -25.69 -22.71
C ILE A 486 -40.82 -26.55 -22.64
N TYR A 487 -40.69 -27.85 -22.75
CA TYR A 487 -41.83 -28.77 -22.69
C TYR A 487 -42.06 -29.23 -21.26
N LEU A 488 -43.30 -29.10 -20.78
CA LEU A 488 -43.76 -29.61 -19.49
C LEU A 488 -44.50 -30.93 -19.69
N LEU A 489 -43.96 -32.00 -19.10
CA LEU A 489 -44.58 -33.31 -19.01
C LEU A 489 -45.02 -33.55 -17.56
N LEU A 490 -46.24 -34.05 -17.39
CA LEU A 490 -46.79 -34.37 -16.08
C LEU A 490 -46.50 -35.83 -15.73
N ARG A 491 -45.88 -36.06 -14.57
CA ARG A 491 -45.73 -37.41 -14.00
C ARG A 491 -47.05 -37.82 -13.34
N LEU A 492 -47.52 -39.03 -13.65
CA LEU A 492 -48.71 -39.61 -13.01
C LEU A 492 -48.44 -39.84 -11.52
N ARG A 493 -49.44 -39.59 -10.66
CA ARG A 493 -49.37 -39.93 -9.23
C ARG A 493 -49.15 -41.44 -9.09
N GLY A 494 -47.99 -41.85 -8.56
CA GLY A 494 -47.89 -43.14 -7.91
C GLY A 494 -48.82 -43.13 -6.70
N GLY A 495 -49.82 -44.00 -6.67
CA GLY A 495 -50.69 -44.14 -5.52
C GLY A 495 -49.87 -44.46 -4.28
N THR A 496 -49.90 -43.58 -3.29
CA THR A 496 -49.52 -43.89 -1.92
C THR A 496 -50.51 -44.91 -1.40
N GLY A 497 -50.14 -46.19 -1.42
CA GLY A 497 -50.71 -47.18 -0.51
C GLY A 497 -50.44 -46.72 0.92
N PHE A 498 -51.49 -46.73 1.73
CA PHE A 498 -51.49 -46.42 3.16
C PHE A 498 -50.52 -47.31 3.95
#